data_AF-A0A2G5F200-F1
#
_entry.id   AF-A0A2G5F200-F1
#
_cell.length_a   1.000
_cell.length_b   1.000
_cell.length_c   1.000
_cell.angle_alpha   90.00
_cell.angle_beta   90.00
_cell.angle_gamma   90.00
#
_symmetry.space_group_name_H-M   'P 1'
#
loop_
_entity.id
_entity.type
_entity.pdbx_description
1 polymer ?
#
loop_
_entity_poly.entity_id
_entity_poly.type
_entity_poly.pdbx_seq_one_letter_code
_entity_poly.pdbx_strand_id
1 'polypeptide(L)'
;MVNVYAIRNVIGIIGNIISFCLFISPMPTFFRIFKRKDVEEFSPNPYMATLLNCAMWVFYGLPFVTPHSTLVITINGFGLCIELAYITAYLRFANNKKRMRVIKWLAGELCFFVLVVGLTLGFRHTPHDRSLVVGILCVVFNILMYAMPLDIMVMLSHPYITGRIMCIFFLNLTN
;
A
#
# COMPACT_ATOMS: atom_id res chain seq x y z
N MET A 1 -36.03 11.17 0.91
CA MET A 1 -34.83 11.57 0.15
C MET A 1 -33.62 11.08 0.92
N VAL A 2 -32.76 10.24 0.33
CA VAL A 2 -31.60 9.69 1.04
C VAL A 2 -30.51 10.76 1.11
N ASN A 3 -29.94 10.97 2.30
CA ASN A 3 -28.92 11.99 2.53
C ASN A 3 -27.57 11.50 1.97
N VAL A 4 -27.06 12.18 0.94
CA VAL A 4 -25.78 11.86 0.27
C VAL A 4 -24.60 11.88 1.25
N TYR A 5 -24.60 12.79 2.23
CA TYR A 5 -23.57 12.84 3.27
C TYR A 5 -23.61 11.60 4.18
N ALA A 6 -24.81 11.12 4.50
CA ALA A 6 -24.97 9.92 5.30
C ALA A 6 -24.45 8.68 4.54
N ILE A 7 -24.79 8.53 3.26
CA ILE A 7 -24.27 7.45 2.40
C ILE A 7 -22.74 7.49 2.34
N ARG A 8 -22.16 8.67 2.07
CA ARG A 8 -20.70 8.84 1.96
C ARG A 8 -19.98 8.43 3.26
N ASN A 9 -20.54 8.81 4.41
CA ASN A 9 -19.96 8.47 5.71
C ASN A 9 -20.06 6.98 6.00
N VAL A 10 -21.22 6.35 5.75
CA VAL A 10 -21.41 4.90 5.96
C VAL A 10 -20.45 4.10 5.11
N ILE A 11 -20.37 4.39 3.81
CA ILE A 11 -19.44 3.72 2.88
C ILE A 11 -17.99 3.96 3.32
N GLY A 12 -17.64 5.19 3.68
CA GLY A 12 -16.30 5.52 4.13
C GLY A 12 -15.88 4.77 5.40
N ILE A 13 -16.78 4.61 6.38
CA ILE A 13 -16.52 3.84 7.61
C ILE A 13 -16.32 2.36 7.28
N ILE A 14 -17.20 1.76 6.49
CA ILE A 14 -17.08 0.36 6.08
C ILE A 14 -15.75 0.14 5.33
N GLY A 15 -15.43 1.03 4.40
CA GLY A 15 -14.17 0.99 3.65
C GLY A 15 -12.94 1.11 4.55
N ASN A 16 -12.98 1.97 5.57
CA ASN A 16 -11.91 2.10 6.57
C ASN A 16 -11.71 0.78 7.34
N ILE A 17 -12.79 0.14 7.80
CA ILE A 17 -12.71 -1.13 8.53
C ILE A 17 -12.12 -2.24 7.67
N ILE A 18 -12.59 -2.40 6.43
CA ILE A 18 -12.08 -3.43 5.51
C ILE A 18 -10.60 -3.19 5.22
N SER A 19 -10.23 -1.94 4.91
CA SER A 19 -8.85 -1.57 4.59
C SER A 19 -7.92 -1.78 5.79
N PHE A 20 -8.39 -1.50 7.02
CA PHE A 20 -7.63 -1.76 8.24
C PHE A 20 -7.29 -3.26 8.37
N CYS A 21 -8.27 -4.14 8.14
CA CYS A 21 -8.03 -5.58 8.12
C CYS A 21 -7.02 -5.98 7.03
N LEU A 22 -7.11 -5.38 5.84
CA LEU A 22 -6.16 -5.64 4.75
C LEU A 22 -4.73 -5.22 5.10
N PHE A 23 -4.53 -4.06 5.72
CA PHE A 23 -3.20 -3.61 6.16
C PHE A 23 -2.60 -4.50 7.25
N ILE A 24 -3.42 -5.11 8.10
CA ILE A 24 -2.96 -6.03 9.15
C ILE A 24 -2.69 -7.44 8.60
N SER A 25 -3.23 -7.80 7.44
CA SER A 25 -3.08 -9.15 6.86
C SER A 25 -1.63 -9.67 6.75
N PRO A 26 -0.59 -8.84 6.53
CA PRO A 26 0.80 -9.31 6.49
C PRO A 26 1.46 -9.51 7.86
N MET A 27 0.78 -9.19 8.96
CA MET A 27 1.32 -9.27 10.32
C MET A 27 1.89 -10.67 10.67
N PRO A 28 1.28 -11.81 10.31
CA PRO A 28 1.86 -13.13 10.54
C PRO A 28 3.19 -13.34 9.80
N THR A 29 3.33 -12.77 8.59
CA THR A 29 4.56 -12.83 7.82
C THR A 29 5.68 -12.06 8.51
N PHE A 30 5.39 -10.87 9.02
CA PHE A 30 6.37 -10.10 9.79
C PHE A 30 6.72 -10.76 11.13
N PHE A 31 5.76 -11.40 11.80
CA PHE A 31 6.05 -12.20 12.99
C PHE A 31 7.07 -13.32 12.69
N ARG A 32 6.94 -13.98 11.53
CA ARG A 32 7.93 -14.97 11.05
C ARG A 32 9.31 -14.34 10.83
N ILE A 33 9.39 -13.16 10.20
CA ILE A 33 10.65 -12.42 10.01
C ILE A 33 11.31 -12.12 11.37
N PHE A 34 10.54 -11.64 12.36
CA PHE A 34 11.07 -11.36 13.70
C PHE A 34 11.61 -12.61 14.40
N LYS A 35 10.92 -13.75 14.26
CA LYS A 35 11.32 -15.03 14.87
C LYS A 35 12.55 -15.62 14.19
N ARG A 36 12.63 -15.54 12.85
CA ARG A 36 13.72 -16.11 12.06
C ARG A 36 14.94 -15.20 11.99
N LYS A 37 14.79 -13.90 12.29
CA LYS A 37 15.83 -12.88 12.16
C LYS A 37 16.40 -12.78 10.73
N ASP A 38 15.62 -13.22 9.74
CA ASP A 38 15.92 -13.19 8.32
C ASP A 38 14.63 -12.84 7.57
N VAL A 39 14.76 -12.08 6.50
CA VAL A 39 13.67 -11.75 5.57
C VAL A 39 13.41 -12.88 4.57
N GLU A 40 14.24 -13.93 4.52
CA GLU A 40 14.06 -15.09 3.65
C GLU A 40 13.81 -14.65 2.17
N GLU A 41 12.82 -15.27 1.51
CA GLU A 41 12.36 -14.93 0.15
C GLU A 41 11.26 -13.85 0.14
N PHE A 42 11.06 -13.13 1.25
CA PHE A 42 10.06 -12.08 1.32
C PHE A 42 10.41 -10.92 0.39
N SER A 43 9.43 -10.51 -0.42
CA SER A 43 9.56 -9.36 -1.31
C SER A 43 9.07 -8.08 -0.63
N PRO A 44 9.91 -7.02 -0.54
CA PRO A 44 9.50 -5.74 0.02
C PRO A 44 8.70 -4.88 -0.97
N ASN A 45 8.60 -5.28 -2.24
CA ASN A 45 8.02 -4.46 -3.31
C ASN A 45 6.55 -4.05 -3.07
N PRO A 46 5.64 -4.95 -2.61
CA PRO A 46 4.26 -4.57 -2.35
C PRO A 46 4.15 -3.48 -1.28
N TYR A 47 5.02 -3.52 -0.27
CA TYR A 47 5.02 -2.61 0.87
C TYR A 47 5.52 -1.22 0.47
N MET A 48 6.59 -1.15 -0.34
CA MET A 48 7.08 0.12 -0.88
C MET A 48 6.03 0.77 -1.81
N ALA A 49 5.44 -0.01 -2.73
CA ALA A 49 4.39 0.50 -3.61
C ALA A 49 3.16 1.00 -2.82
N THR A 50 2.75 0.27 -1.79
CA THR A 50 1.63 0.65 -0.92
C THR A 50 1.96 1.87 -0.06
N LEU A 51 3.21 2.00 0.40
CA LEU A 51 3.68 3.18 1.12
C LEU A 51 3.52 4.45 0.29
N LEU A 52 4.02 4.45 -0.95
CA LEU A 52 3.87 5.59 -1.86
C LEU A 52 2.39 5.87 -2.17
N ASN A 53 1.58 4.83 -2.37
CA ASN A 53 0.15 4.99 -2.63
C ASN A 53 -0.57 5.65 -1.44
N CYS A 54 -0.29 5.19 -0.22
CA CYS A 54 -0.82 5.77 1.00
C CYS A 54 -0.39 7.23 1.15
N ALA A 55 0.89 7.55 0.90
CA ALA A 55 1.39 8.92 0.98
C ALA A 55 0.67 9.85 -0.01
N MET A 56 0.47 9.39 -1.25
CA MET A 56 -0.27 10.11 -2.29
C MET A 56 -1.74 10.34 -1.90
N TRP A 57 -2.42 9.33 -1.36
CA TRP A 57 -3.81 9.47 -0.89
C TRP A 57 -3.96 10.33 0.36
N VAL A 58 -2.99 10.30 1.27
CA VAL A 58 -2.93 11.23 2.40
C VAL A 58 -2.82 12.66 1.85
N PHE A 59 -1.87 12.92 0.95
CA PHE A 59 -1.72 14.24 0.34
C PHE A 59 -2.98 14.70 -0.40
N TYR A 60 -3.58 13.81 -1.20
CA TYR A 60 -4.86 14.07 -1.87
C TYR A 60 -5.96 14.46 -0.87
N GLY A 61 -6.07 13.75 0.25
CA GLY A 61 -7.13 13.95 1.23
C GLY A 61 -6.99 15.23 2.05
N LEU A 62 -5.81 15.86 2.10
CA LEU A 62 -5.57 17.07 2.89
C LEU A 62 -6.54 18.20 2.50
N PRO A 63 -7.01 19.03 3.45
CA PRO A 63 -8.11 19.98 3.22
C PRO A 63 -7.78 21.07 2.19
N PHE A 64 -6.50 21.38 2.00
CA PHE A 64 -6.03 22.35 1.00
C PHE A 64 -5.83 21.74 -0.41
N VAL A 65 -5.98 20.41 -0.53
CA VAL A 65 -6.06 19.67 -1.79
C VAL A 65 -7.52 19.31 -2.03
N THR A 66 -8.11 18.40 -1.23
CA THR A 66 -9.51 17.97 -1.34
C THR A 66 -10.28 18.25 -0.05
N PRO A 67 -11.17 19.27 -0.03
CA PRO A 67 -12.00 19.55 1.14
C PRO A 67 -12.92 18.38 1.53
N HIS A 68 -13.10 18.18 2.83
CA HIS A 68 -14.02 17.18 3.40
C HIS A 68 -13.71 15.68 3.11
N SER A 69 -12.44 15.32 2.88
CA SER A 69 -11.97 13.95 2.61
C SER A 69 -11.30 13.27 3.83
N THR A 70 -11.73 13.58 5.05
CA THR A 70 -11.09 13.08 6.28
C THR A 70 -10.99 11.55 6.37
N LEU A 71 -12.03 10.82 5.94
CA LEU A 71 -12.02 9.34 5.97
C LEU A 71 -10.98 8.71 5.03
N VAL A 72 -10.53 9.44 4.01
CA VAL A 72 -9.43 9.01 3.12
C VAL A 72 -8.09 9.22 3.82
N ILE A 73 -7.92 10.36 4.50
CA ILE A 73 -6.71 10.65 5.29
C ILE A 73 -6.53 9.60 6.38
N THR A 74 -7.59 9.27 7.14
CA THR A 74 -7.49 8.38 8.30
C THR A 74 -6.97 7.00 7.91
N ILE A 75 -7.56 6.39 6.87
CA ILE A 75 -7.19 5.03 6.49
C ILE A 75 -5.82 4.96 5.83
N ASN A 76 -5.49 5.92 4.95
CA ASN A 76 -4.19 5.94 4.28
C ASN A 76 -3.08 6.40 5.23
N GLY A 77 -3.37 7.25 6.21
CA GLY A 77 -2.43 7.61 7.26
C GLY A 77 -2.11 6.42 8.15
N PHE A 78 -3.12 5.64 8.53
CA PHE A 78 -2.92 4.38 9.26
C PHE A 78 -2.12 3.36 8.44
N GLY A 79 -2.49 3.18 7.17
CA GLY A 79 -1.76 2.35 6.22
C GLY A 79 -0.29 2.76 6.12
N LEU A 80 -0.02 4.05 5.95
CA LEU A 80 1.34 4.60 5.90
C LEU A 80 2.16 4.20 7.13
N CYS A 81 1.59 4.32 8.34
CA CYS A 81 2.26 3.92 9.57
C CYS A 81 2.57 2.42 9.62
N ILE A 82 1.62 1.57 9.20
CA ILE A 82 1.82 0.12 9.13
C ILE A 82 2.90 -0.24 8.11
N GLU A 83 2.82 0.31 6.90
CA GLU A 83 3.78 0.04 5.84
C GLU A 83 5.19 0.47 6.23
N LEU A 84 5.34 1.61 6.91
CA LEU A 84 6.62 2.02 7.49
C LEU A 84 7.12 1.02 8.53
N ALA A 85 6.26 0.50 9.40
CA ALA A 85 6.64 -0.50 10.39
C ALA A 85 7.14 -1.80 9.73
N TYR A 86 6.42 -2.27 8.71
CA TYR A 86 6.79 -3.43 7.90
C TYR A 86 8.13 -3.23 7.17
N ILE A 87 8.30 -2.12 6.47
CA ILE A 87 9.55 -1.80 5.77
C ILE A 87 10.72 -1.68 6.77
N THR A 88 10.49 -1.08 7.94
CA THR A 88 11.51 -0.97 8.99
C THR A 88 11.92 -2.34 9.50
N ALA A 89 10.96 -3.23 9.76
CA ALA A 89 11.25 -4.62 10.15
C ALA A 89 12.04 -5.36 9.06
N TYR A 90 11.68 -5.18 7.79
CA TYR A 90 12.44 -5.74 6.66
C TYR A 90 13.88 -5.23 6.64
N LEU A 91 14.08 -3.91 6.72
CA LEU A 91 15.41 -3.29 6.70
C LEU A 91 16.30 -3.75 7.87
N ARG A 92 15.69 -4.11 9.01
CA ARG A 92 16.40 -4.57 10.21
C ARG A 92 17.04 -5.95 10.05
N PHE A 93 16.40 -6.84 9.29
CA PHE A 93 16.81 -8.24 9.12
C PHE A 93 17.34 -8.55 7.71
N ALA A 94 17.15 -7.65 6.74
CA ALA A 94 17.68 -7.81 5.39
C ALA A 94 19.22 -7.68 5.37
N ASN A 95 19.85 -8.48 4.50
CA ASN A 95 21.28 -8.34 4.21
C ASN A 95 21.60 -6.98 3.54
N ASN A 96 22.87 -6.59 3.55
CA ASN A 96 23.31 -5.27 3.05
C ASN A 96 22.89 -4.99 1.60
N LYS A 97 22.88 -6.00 0.71
CA LYS A 97 22.49 -5.85 -0.69
C LYS A 97 20.99 -5.58 -0.83
N LYS A 98 20.14 -6.39 -0.20
CA LYS A 98 18.67 -6.22 -0.16
C LYS A 98 18.30 -4.89 0.50
N ARG A 99 18.92 -4.58 1.64
CA ARG A 99 18.72 -3.33 2.40
C ARG A 99 19.04 -2.08 1.56
N MET A 100 20.19 -2.06 0.90
CA MET A 100 20.59 -0.91 0.07
C MET A 100 19.65 -0.72 -1.13
N ARG A 101 19.14 -1.82 -1.71
CA ARG A 101 18.13 -1.75 -2.77
C ARG A 101 16.87 -1.05 -2.27
N VAL A 102 16.31 -1.49 -1.13
CA VAL A 102 15.11 -0.89 -0.55
C VAL A 102 15.33 0.59 -0.23
N ILE A 103 16.45 0.96 0.41
CA ILE A 103 16.75 2.37 0.73
C ILE A 103 16.77 3.25 -0.54
N LYS A 104 17.41 2.78 -1.62
CA LYS A 104 17.44 3.53 -2.89
C LYS A 104 16.05 3.72 -3.49
N TRP A 105 15.21 2.69 -3.42
CA TRP A 105 13.82 2.79 -3.88
C TRP A 105 13.02 3.77 -3.04
N LEU A 106 13.09 3.69 -1.71
CA LEU A 106 12.42 4.63 -0.80
C LEU A 106 12.88 6.08 -1.01
N ALA A 107 14.18 6.29 -1.28
CA ALA A 107 14.69 7.61 -1.63
C ALA A 107 14.07 8.12 -2.95
N GLY A 108 13.93 7.25 -3.94
CA GLY A 108 13.23 7.56 -5.19
C GLY A 108 11.76 7.92 -4.99
N GLU A 109 11.04 7.15 -4.17
CA GLU A 109 9.64 7.41 -3.81
C GLU A 109 9.49 8.74 -3.08
N LEU A 110 10.37 9.04 -2.12
CA LEU A 110 10.37 10.31 -1.40
C LEU A 110 10.63 11.48 -2.34
N CYS A 111 11.65 11.38 -3.20
CA CYS A 111 11.94 12.41 -4.20
C CYS A 111 10.76 12.64 -5.14
N PHE A 112 10.15 11.57 -5.63
CA PHE A 112 8.95 11.64 -6.47
C PHE A 112 7.77 12.30 -5.74
N PHE A 113 7.51 11.90 -4.50
CA PHE A 113 6.44 12.46 -3.68
C PHE A 113 6.64 13.95 -3.44
N VAL A 114 7.85 14.36 -3.02
CA VAL A 114 8.20 15.77 -2.81
C VAL A 114 8.05 16.58 -4.10
N LEU A 115 8.46 16.01 -5.24
CA LEU A 115 8.28 16.64 -6.55
C LEU A 115 6.79 16.86 -6.86
N VAL A 116 5.94 15.84 -6.69
CA VAL A 116 4.50 15.98 -6.90
C VAL A 116 3.91 17.05 -6.00
N VAL A 117 4.21 17.02 -4.70
CA VAL A 117 3.73 18.03 -3.73
C VAL A 117 4.18 19.43 -4.14
N GLY A 118 5.46 19.60 -4.46
CA GLY A 118 6.04 20.88 -4.88
C GLY A 118 5.41 21.41 -6.17
N LEU A 119 5.25 20.57 -7.19
CA LEU A 119 4.62 20.95 -8.45
C LEU A 119 3.13 21.29 -8.27
N THR A 120 2.41 20.49 -7.49
CA THR A 120 0.98 20.74 -7.23
C THR A 120 0.78 22.05 -6.47
N LEU A 121 1.52 22.27 -5.39
CA LEU A 121 1.34 23.48 -4.57
C LEU A 121 1.94 24.73 -5.21
N GLY A 122 3.01 24.59 -5.98
CA GLY A 122 3.68 25.70 -6.67
C GLY A 122 2.94 26.18 -7.91
N PHE A 123 2.35 25.29 -8.71
CA PHE A 123 1.72 25.65 -9.99
C PHE A 123 0.18 25.63 -9.97
N ARG A 124 -0.46 25.01 -8.99
CA ARG A 124 -1.93 24.99 -8.88
C ARG A 124 -2.38 25.77 -7.65
N HIS A 125 -3.20 26.81 -7.88
CA HIS A 125 -3.66 27.70 -6.81
C HIS A 125 -5.04 27.35 -6.26
N THR A 126 -5.90 26.69 -7.05
CA THR A 126 -7.24 26.29 -6.60
C THR A 126 -7.22 24.87 -6.01
N PRO A 127 -7.97 24.59 -4.93
CA PRO A 127 -8.14 23.23 -4.42
C PRO A 127 -8.70 22.26 -5.48
N HIS A 128 -9.57 22.74 -6.35
CA HIS A 128 -10.14 21.95 -7.44
C HIS A 128 -9.06 21.41 -8.40
N ASP A 129 -8.15 22.27 -8.86
CA ASP A 129 -7.08 21.86 -9.77
C ASP A 129 -6.08 20.93 -9.09
N ARG A 130 -5.78 21.18 -7.81
CA ARG A 130 -4.91 20.31 -7.01
C ARG A 130 -5.52 18.92 -6.85
N SER A 131 -6.80 18.86 -6.47
CA SER A 131 -7.56 17.61 -6.35
C SER A 131 -7.52 16.81 -7.65
N LEU A 132 -7.76 17.46 -8.80
CA LEU A 132 -7.81 16.79 -10.09
C LEU A 132 -6.45 16.19 -10.48
N VAL A 133 -5.37 16.97 -10.39
CA VAL A 133 -4.02 16.49 -10.76
C VAL A 133 -3.57 15.36 -9.84
N VAL A 134 -3.67 15.55 -8.53
CA VAL A 134 -3.23 14.54 -7.55
C VAL A 134 -4.12 13.31 -7.61
N GLY A 135 -5.44 13.50 -7.76
CA GLY A 135 -6.41 12.42 -7.86
C GLY A 135 -6.16 11.49 -9.06
N ILE A 136 -5.85 12.06 -10.23
CA ILE A 136 -5.48 11.26 -11.41
C ILE A 136 -4.24 10.41 -11.11
N LEU A 137 -3.20 10.99 -10.52
CA LEU A 137 -2.00 10.24 -10.13
C LEU A 137 -2.32 9.13 -9.13
N CYS A 138 -3.10 9.42 -8.10
CA CYS A 138 -3.54 8.42 -7.11
C CYS A 138 -4.25 7.23 -7.76
N VAL A 139 -5.18 7.50 -8.68
CA VAL A 139 -5.93 6.46 -9.39
C VAL A 139 -5.01 5.63 -10.30
N VAL A 140 -4.12 6.27 -11.05
CA VAL A 140 -3.14 5.55 -11.91
C VAL A 140 -2.27 4.63 -11.07
N PHE A 141 -1.69 5.12 -9.97
CA PHE A 141 -0.89 4.28 -9.07
C PHE A 141 -1.69 3.14 -8.47
N ASN A 142 -2.93 3.40 -8.05
CA ASN A 142 -3.78 2.38 -7.46
C ASN A 142 -4.10 1.26 -8.47
N ILE A 143 -4.37 1.60 -9.73
CA ILE A 143 -4.56 0.62 -10.81
C ILE A 143 -3.29 -0.21 -11.03
N LEU A 144 -2.12 0.45 -11.10
CA LEU A 144 -0.83 -0.24 -11.30
C LEU A 144 -0.53 -1.22 -10.16
N MET A 145 -0.91 -0.92 -8.92
CA MET A 145 -0.74 -1.84 -7.80
C MET A 145 -1.52 -3.16 -7.96
N TYR A 146 -2.63 -3.16 -8.69
CA TYR A 146 -3.39 -4.38 -8.97
C TYR A 146 -2.69 -5.34 -9.94
N ALA A 147 -1.57 -4.94 -10.56
CA ALA A 147 -0.74 -5.86 -11.33
C ALA A 147 -0.19 -7.01 -10.45
N MET A 148 0.16 -6.74 -9.19
CA MET A 148 0.69 -7.76 -8.27
C MET A 148 -0.31 -8.89 -7.96
N PRO A 149 -1.55 -8.61 -7.48
CA PRO A 149 -2.54 -9.67 -7.27
C PRO A 149 -2.95 -10.35 -8.57
N LEU A 150 -2.98 -9.63 -9.71
CA LEU A 150 -3.28 -10.23 -11.01
C LEU A 150 -2.23 -11.28 -11.41
N ASP A 151 -0.94 -10.99 -11.22
CA ASP A 151 0.14 -11.95 -11.48
C ASP A 151 -0.03 -13.24 -10.67
N ILE A 152 -0.42 -13.11 -9.39
CA ILE A 152 -0.72 -14.25 -8.52
C ILE A 152 -1.94 -15.04 -9.02
N MET A 153 -3.02 -14.36 -9.43
CA MET A 153 -4.22 -15.03 -9.96
C MET A 153 -3.92 -15.80 -11.26
N VAL A 154 -3.09 -15.23 -12.14
CA VAL A 154 -2.64 -15.90 -13.37
C VAL A 154 -1.72 -17.08 -13.05
N MET A 155 -0.84 -16.95 -12.05
CA MET A 155 0.00 -18.05 -11.61
C MET A 155 -0.84 -19.22 -11.05
N LEU A 156 -1.88 -18.93 -10.28
CA LEU A 156 -2.79 -19.92 -9.70
C LEU A 156 -3.81 -20.50 -10.68
N SER A 157 -4.05 -19.85 -11.82
CA SER A 157 -4.91 -20.42 -12.87
C SER A 157 -4.20 -21.54 -13.65
N HIS A 158 -2.86 -21.63 -13.55
CA HIS A 158 -2.10 -22.71 -14.18
C HIS A 158 -2.22 -24.00 -13.35
N PRO A 159 -2.89 -25.06 -13.87
CA PRO A 159 -3.22 -26.25 -13.09
C PRO A 159 -1.99 -26.99 -12.55
N TYR A 160 -0.86 -26.89 -13.23
CA TYR A 160 0.41 -27.46 -12.78
C TYR A 160 0.94 -26.82 -11.49
N ILE A 161 0.82 -25.49 -11.34
CA ILE A 161 1.31 -24.77 -10.16
C ILE A 161 0.37 -25.00 -8.98
N THR A 162 -0.93 -24.93 -9.22
CA THR A 162 -1.96 -25.20 -8.20
C THR A 162 -1.84 -26.62 -7.64
N GLY A 163 -1.57 -27.61 -8.51
CA GLY A 163 -1.27 -28.97 -8.09
C GLY A 163 -0.01 -29.08 -7.21
N ARG A 164 1.07 -28.38 -7.55
CA ARG A 164 2.30 -28.37 -6.73
C ARG A 164 2.10 -27.69 -5.38
N ILE A 165 1.38 -26.56 -5.32
CA ILE A 165 1.10 -25.85 -4.07
C ILE A 165 0.23 -26.71 -3.15
N MET A 166 -0.84 -27.33 -3.68
CA MET A 166 -1.67 -28.25 -2.90
C MET A 166 -0.86 -29.43 -2.36
N CYS A 167 -0.01 -30.07 -3.17
CA CYS A 167 0.85 -31.17 -2.70
C CYS A 167 1.79 -30.74 -1.56
N ILE A 168 2.41 -29.55 -1.64
CA ILE A 168 3.27 -29.03 -0.56
C ILE A 168 2.47 -28.74 0.71
N PHE A 169 1.22 -28.26 0.57
CA PHE A 169 0.33 -28.02 1.70
C PHE A 169 -0.10 -29.33 2.37
N PHE A 170 -0.46 -30.35 1.58
CA PHE A 170 -0.77 -31.68 2.09
C PHE A 170 0.43 -32.34 2.78
N LEU A 171 1.63 -32.24 2.22
CA LEU A 171 2.85 -32.80 2.81
C LEU A 171 3.26 -32.11 4.13
N ASN A 172 2.97 -30.82 4.28
CA ASN A 172 3.20 -30.09 5.54
C ASN A 172 2.11 -30.35 6.60
N LEU A 173 0.93 -30.83 6.22
CA LEU A 173 -0.13 -31.24 7.17
C LEU A 173 0.08 -32.66 7.71
N THR A 174 0.88 -33.48 7.03
CA THR A 174 1.19 -34.86 7.42
C THR A 174 2.50 -35.01 8.22
N ASN A 175 3.21 -33.92 8.50
CA ASN A 175 4.38 -33.88 9.40
C ASN A 175 4.09 -32.97 10.60
#